data_AF-Q585W6-F1
#
_entry.id   AF-Q585W6-F1
#
_cell.length_a   1.000
_cell.length_b   1.000
_cell.length_c   1.000
_cell.angle_alpha   90.00
_cell.angle_beta   90.00
_cell.angle_gamma   90.00
#
_symmetry.space_group_name_H-M   'P 1'
#
loop_
_entity.id
_entity.type
_entity.pdbx_description
1 polymer ?
#
loop_
_entity_poly.entity_id
_entity_poly.type
_entity_poly.pdbx_seq_one_letter_code
_entity_poly.pdbx_strand_id
1 'polypeptide(L)'
;MEHLPTIDSRVETLRLVFGSFLRLIIYSVTYYTGRGLFSQYVLRRRGSVSQSKQSMISYVASQGLEIGVSVIICPVRYLAAVTTPRFLFDYTLTGWSEILRTLDLFSPGRFASYAVYAFSSTSEWDLDFFVWQMPSVALTLAKLWYRRRHLGTKKCCTTRVLLMLPLQILLRAYLSSFSVMIPECGEELLEAIVSAGLEAGVSAYIIRNTSPFVEENNKLRLVGTLKHHSIGSQAGEREDANKKQE
;
A
#
# COMPACT_ATOMS: atom_id res chain seq x y z
N MET A 1 19.44 12.12 23.48
CA MET A 1 19.29 12.47 22.05
C MET A 1 20.57 12.99 21.39
N GLU A 2 21.65 13.27 22.14
CA GLU A 2 22.88 13.91 21.63
C GLU A 2 23.72 13.12 20.60
N HIS A 3 23.29 11.92 20.18
CA HIS A 3 24.07 11.06 19.27
C HIS A 3 23.37 10.75 17.93
N LEU A 4 22.20 11.33 17.67
CA LEU A 4 21.52 11.15 16.39
C LEU A 4 22.15 12.05 15.32
N PRO A 5 22.38 11.53 14.08
CA PRO A 5 22.95 12.32 13.02
C PRO A 5 22.02 13.49 12.66
N THR A 6 22.60 14.65 12.38
CA THR A 6 21.84 15.76 11.80
C THR A 6 21.33 15.35 10.42
N ILE A 7 20.08 15.70 10.12
CA ILE A 7 19.41 15.35 8.87
C ILE A 7 18.90 16.60 8.15
N ASP A 8 18.95 16.56 6.82
CA ASP A 8 18.12 17.42 5.98
C ASP A 8 16.80 16.69 5.71
N SER A 9 15.72 17.22 6.29
CA SER A 9 14.38 16.61 6.21
C SER A 9 13.90 16.48 4.77
N ARG A 10 14.28 17.37 3.85
CA ARG A 10 13.86 17.31 2.43
C ARG A 10 14.53 16.15 1.71
N VAL A 11 15.83 15.98 1.93
CA VAL A 11 16.61 14.89 1.34
C VAL A 11 16.13 13.53 1.87
N GLU A 12 15.91 13.43 3.19
CA GLU A 12 15.39 12.20 3.78
C GLU A 12 13.95 11.90 3.33
N THR A 13 13.10 12.91 3.18
CA THR A 13 11.75 12.76 2.60
C THR A 13 11.84 12.14 1.21
N LEU A 14 12.63 12.72 0.30
CA LEU A 14 12.78 12.20 -1.06
C LEU A 14 13.30 10.76 -1.08
N ARG A 15 14.27 10.44 -0.22
CA ARG A 15 14.82 9.09 -0.10
C ARG A 15 13.79 8.10 0.39
N LEU A 16 13.00 8.46 1.41
CA LEU A 16 11.96 7.60 1.97
C LEU A 16 10.78 7.42 1.00
N VAL A 17 10.44 8.44 0.19
CA VAL A 17 9.47 8.30 -0.90
C VAL A 17 9.97 7.27 -1.92
N PHE A 18 11.19 7.42 -2.41
CA PHE A 18 11.81 6.48 -3.34
C PHE A 18 11.81 5.06 -2.76
N GLY A 19 12.31 4.90 -1.53
CA GLY A 19 12.35 3.62 -0.85
C GLY A 19 10.96 3.01 -0.64
N SER A 20 9.93 3.83 -0.38
CA SER A 20 8.55 3.33 -0.22
C SER A 20 7.98 2.78 -1.53
N PHE A 21 8.21 3.45 -2.65
CA PHE A 21 7.79 2.95 -3.97
C PHE A 21 8.59 1.71 -4.39
N LEU A 22 9.91 1.72 -4.18
CA LEU A 22 10.76 0.58 -4.50
C LEU A 22 10.35 -0.65 -3.68
N ARG A 23 10.14 -0.48 -2.37
CA ARG A 23 9.65 -1.55 -1.49
C ARG A 23 8.28 -2.05 -1.91
N LEU A 24 7.36 -1.17 -2.31
CA LEU A 24 6.06 -1.58 -2.85
C LEU A 24 6.22 -2.48 -4.08
N ILE A 25 7.10 -2.10 -5.01
CA ILE A 25 7.35 -2.88 -6.23
C ILE A 25 7.98 -4.23 -5.89
N ILE A 26 9.06 -4.24 -5.11
CA ILE A 26 9.77 -5.47 -4.72
C ILE A 26 8.83 -6.41 -3.96
N TYR A 27 8.12 -5.91 -2.95
CA TYR A 27 7.15 -6.69 -2.18
C TYR A 27 6.08 -7.28 -3.10
N SER A 28 5.51 -6.46 -3.99
CA SER A 28 4.44 -6.92 -4.87
C SER A 28 4.94 -7.97 -5.86
N VAL A 29 6.11 -7.77 -6.47
CA VAL A 29 6.71 -8.75 -7.38
C VAL A 29 6.98 -10.05 -6.64
N THR A 30 7.66 -10.02 -5.49
CA THR A 30 8.01 -11.22 -4.73
C THR A 30 6.78 -11.95 -4.23
N TYR A 31 5.83 -11.24 -3.62
CA TYR A 31 4.61 -11.83 -3.05
C TYR A 31 3.71 -12.43 -4.12
N TYR A 32 3.36 -11.67 -5.17
CA TYR A 32 2.43 -12.14 -6.20
C TYR A 32 3.07 -13.16 -7.14
N THR A 33 4.37 -13.05 -7.45
CA THR A 33 5.06 -14.09 -8.22
C THR A 33 5.18 -15.37 -7.41
N GLY A 34 5.64 -15.30 -6.15
CA GLY A 34 5.73 -16.46 -5.27
C GLY A 34 4.37 -17.16 -5.09
N ARG A 35 3.32 -16.39 -4.84
CA ARG A 35 1.94 -16.91 -4.75
C ARG A 35 1.45 -17.53 -6.06
N GLY A 36 1.76 -16.91 -7.19
CA GLY A 36 1.39 -17.41 -8.52
C GLY A 36 2.06 -18.74 -8.83
N LEU A 37 3.38 -18.84 -8.59
CA LEU A 37 4.17 -20.04 -8.79
C LEU A 37 3.72 -21.16 -7.84
N PHE A 38 3.57 -20.88 -6.55
CA PHE A 38 3.11 -21.85 -5.57
C PHE A 38 1.74 -22.44 -5.96
N SER A 39 0.79 -21.59 -6.34
CA SER A 39 -0.54 -22.02 -6.76
C SER A 39 -0.51 -22.84 -8.07
N GLN A 40 0.39 -22.52 -9.00
CA GLN A 40 0.51 -23.25 -10.25
C GLN A 40 1.23 -24.60 -10.08
N TYR A 41 2.33 -24.64 -9.34
CA TYR A 41 3.18 -25.84 -9.22
C TYR A 41 2.76 -26.76 -8.08
N VAL A 42 2.36 -26.21 -6.92
CA VAL A 42 1.96 -26.99 -5.75
C VAL A 42 0.47 -27.30 -5.79
N LEU A 43 -0.38 -26.28 -5.99
CA LEU A 43 -1.84 -26.46 -6.04
C LEU A 43 -2.37 -26.87 -7.42
N ARG A 44 -1.50 -27.00 -8.42
CA ARG A 44 -1.82 -27.41 -9.81
C ARG A 44 -2.91 -26.57 -10.48
N ARG A 45 -3.09 -25.31 -10.08
CA ARG A 45 -4.07 -24.39 -10.68
C ARG A 45 -3.49 -23.73 -11.92
N ARG A 46 -3.86 -24.22 -13.10
CA ARG A 46 -3.48 -23.60 -14.39
C ARG A 46 -3.97 -22.15 -14.48
N GLY A 47 -3.15 -21.27 -15.05
CA GLY A 47 -3.45 -19.84 -15.20
C GLY A 47 -3.29 -19.00 -13.93
N SER A 48 -2.91 -19.61 -12.80
CA SER A 48 -2.79 -18.88 -11.53
C SER A 48 -1.72 -17.79 -11.54
N VAL A 49 -0.64 -17.94 -12.31
CA VAL A 49 0.40 -16.90 -12.45
C VAL A 49 -0.16 -15.66 -13.13
N SER A 50 -0.94 -15.83 -14.21
CA SER A 50 -1.58 -14.71 -14.92
C SER A 50 -2.56 -13.96 -14.02
N GLN A 51 -3.42 -14.70 -13.29
CA GLN A 51 -4.35 -14.10 -12.33
C GLN A 51 -3.63 -13.36 -11.18
N SER A 52 -2.50 -13.92 -10.71
CA SER A 52 -1.69 -13.28 -9.68
C SER A 52 -1.06 -11.98 -10.18
N LYS A 53 -0.53 -11.97 -11.41
CA LYS A 53 0.00 -10.77 -12.07
C LYS A 53 -1.06 -9.68 -12.22
N GLN A 54 -2.27 -10.06 -12.61
CA GLN A 54 -3.38 -9.11 -12.75
C GLN A 54 -3.77 -8.46 -11.41
N SER A 55 -3.75 -9.27 -10.35
CA SER A 55 -3.99 -8.79 -8.98
C SER A 55 -2.86 -7.87 -8.50
N MET A 56 -1.61 -8.18 -8.86
CA MET A 56 -0.43 -7.38 -8.54
C MET A 56 -0.54 -5.96 -9.11
N ILE A 57 -0.89 -5.81 -10.39
CA ILE A 57 -0.96 -4.49 -11.04
C ILE A 57 -2.03 -3.62 -10.36
N SER A 58 -3.21 -4.19 -10.10
CA SER A 58 -4.29 -3.48 -9.42
C SER A 58 -3.95 -3.09 -7.98
N TYR A 59 -3.16 -3.94 -7.30
CA TYR A 59 -2.64 -3.68 -5.96
C TYR A 59 -1.61 -2.55 -5.95
N VAL A 60 -0.59 -2.64 -6.82
CA VAL A 60 0.47 -1.63 -6.94
C VAL A 60 -0.13 -0.27 -7.32
N ALA A 61 -1.08 -0.22 -8.24
CA ALA A 61 -1.73 1.03 -8.62
C ALA A 61 -2.52 1.65 -7.46
N SER A 62 -3.31 0.85 -6.74
CA SER A 62 -4.09 1.35 -5.59
C SER A 62 -3.20 1.78 -4.43
N GLN A 63 -2.15 1.04 -4.13
CA GLN A 63 -1.23 1.35 -3.03
C GLN A 63 -0.29 2.50 -3.39
N GLY A 64 0.15 2.58 -4.65
CA GLY A 64 0.92 3.71 -5.16
C GLY A 64 0.14 5.01 -5.11
N LEU A 65 -1.16 4.97 -5.38
CA LEU A 65 -2.05 6.13 -5.23
C LEU A 65 -2.18 6.55 -3.77
N GLU A 66 -2.29 5.59 -2.83
CA GLU A 66 -2.31 5.87 -1.39
C GLU A 66 -1.01 6.51 -0.89
N ILE A 67 0.14 5.99 -1.33
CA ILE A 67 1.45 6.60 -1.06
C ILE A 67 1.49 8.02 -1.63
N GLY A 68 1.14 8.21 -2.90
CA GLY A 68 1.20 9.51 -3.55
C GLY A 68 0.35 10.58 -2.85
N VAL A 69 -0.92 10.27 -2.57
CA VAL A 69 -1.83 11.21 -1.89
C VAL A 69 -1.36 11.52 -0.47
N SER A 70 -0.91 10.52 0.27
CA SER A 70 -0.48 10.72 1.66
C SER A 70 0.82 11.50 1.76
N VAL A 71 1.75 11.28 0.82
CA VAL A 71 3.00 12.07 0.72
C VAL A 71 2.72 13.53 0.35
N ILE A 72 1.72 13.82 -0.48
CA ILE A 72 1.35 15.20 -0.83
C ILE A 72 0.77 15.94 0.39
N ILE A 73 -0.04 15.26 1.21
CA ILE A 73 -0.78 15.90 2.31
C ILE A 73 0.05 15.96 3.60
N CYS A 74 0.73 14.87 3.98
CA CYS A 74 1.47 14.78 5.23
C CYS A 74 2.72 13.90 5.07
N PRO A 75 3.74 14.34 4.31
CA PRO A 75 4.88 13.51 3.93
C PRO A 75 5.66 12.99 5.12
N VAL A 76 5.93 13.85 6.10
CA VAL A 76 6.87 13.55 7.19
C VAL A 76 6.36 12.40 8.05
N ARG A 77 5.18 12.56 8.65
CA ARG A 77 4.57 11.56 9.52
C ARG A 77 4.17 10.30 8.75
N TYR A 78 3.67 10.45 7.52
CA TYR A 78 3.35 9.31 6.67
C TYR A 78 4.59 8.44 6.44
N LEU A 79 5.69 9.03 5.97
CA LEU A 79 6.91 8.30 5.64
C LEU A 79 7.60 7.70 6.86
N ALA A 80 7.55 8.39 8.00
CA ALA A 80 8.01 7.86 9.27
C ALA A 80 7.21 6.60 9.64
N ALA A 81 5.89 6.64 9.57
CA ALA A 81 5.03 5.50 9.90
C ALA A 81 5.14 4.33 8.92
N VAL A 82 5.07 4.55 7.60
CA VAL A 82 5.09 3.44 6.62
C VAL A 82 6.47 2.83 6.43
N THR A 83 7.51 3.46 6.97
CA THR A 83 8.88 2.91 6.96
C THR A 83 9.23 2.18 8.24
N THR A 84 8.39 2.24 9.28
CA THR A 84 8.62 1.50 10.53
C THR A 84 8.87 0.00 10.34
N PRO A 85 8.13 -0.74 9.49
CA PRO A 85 8.44 -2.16 9.26
C PRO A 85 9.84 -2.40 8.69
N ARG A 86 10.33 -1.49 7.84
CA ARG A 86 11.69 -1.56 7.28
C ARG A 86 12.74 -1.31 8.37
N PHE A 87 12.47 -0.37 9.27
CA PHE A 87 13.33 -0.08 10.41
C PHE A 87 13.39 -1.25 11.40
N LEU A 88 12.23 -1.82 11.75
CA LEU A 88 12.13 -3.04 12.56
C LEU A 88 12.88 -4.20 11.91
N PHE A 89 12.77 -4.37 10.59
CA PHE A 89 13.49 -5.40 9.86
C PHE A 89 15.02 -5.23 9.98
N ASP A 90 15.55 -4.02 9.86
CA ASP A 90 16.99 -3.74 10.08
C ASP A 90 17.46 -4.13 11.48
N TYR A 91 16.59 -3.93 12.47
CA TYR A 91 16.89 -4.28 13.85
C TYR A 91 16.87 -5.80 14.09
N THR A 92 15.95 -6.52 13.44
CA THR A 92 15.81 -7.98 13.59
C THR A 92 16.86 -8.78 12.80
N LEU A 93 17.23 -8.33 11.59
CA LEU A 93 17.95 -9.13 10.59
C LEU A 93 19.15 -8.34 10.05
N THR A 94 20.15 -8.15 10.90
CA THR A 94 21.37 -7.37 10.61
C THR A 94 22.09 -7.79 9.33
N GLY A 95 22.06 -9.08 8.96
CA GLY A 95 22.69 -9.58 7.73
C GLY A 95 22.03 -9.11 6.43
N TRP A 96 20.71 -8.88 6.42
CA TRP A 96 19.99 -8.39 5.24
C TRP A 96 19.99 -6.86 5.15
N SER A 97 20.31 -6.19 6.26
CA SER A 97 20.29 -4.74 6.39
C SER A 97 21.16 -4.06 5.33
N GLU A 98 22.39 -4.54 5.14
CA GLU A 98 23.33 -3.92 4.20
C GLU A 98 22.84 -4.03 2.75
N ILE A 99 22.38 -5.23 2.34
CA ILE A 99 21.85 -5.47 0.99
C ILE A 99 20.64 -4.58 0.74
N LEU A 100 19.67 -4.54 1.67
CA LEU A 100 18.48 -3.72 1.51
C LEU A 100 18.82 -2.23 1.50
N ARG A 101 19.73 -1.77 2.36
CA ARG A 101 20.22 -0.39 2.39
C ARG A 101 20.81 0.03 1.05
N THR A 102 21.53 -0.85 0.34
CA THR A 102 22.04 -0.51 -1.00
C THR A 102 20.93 -0.36 -2.04
N LEU A 103 19.79 -1.05 -1.86
CA LEU A 103 18.65 -0.99 -2.78
C LEU A 103 17.77 0.23 -2.53
N ASP A 104 17.35 0.45 -1.28
CA ASP A 104 16.38 1.50 -0.91
C ASP A 104 17.03 2.75 -0.30
N LEU A 105 18.35 2.77 -0.17
CA LEU A 105 19.16 3.84 0.43
C LEU A 105 18.83 4.10 1.91
N PHE A 106 18.10 3.19 2.57
CA PHE A 106 17.64 3.39 3.94
C PHE A 106 18.80 3.42 4.94
N SER A 107 18.77 4.36 5.87
CA SER A 107 19.76 4.47 6.96
C SER A 107 19.03 4.52 8.31
N PRO A 108 19.23 3.54 9.21
CA PRO A 108 18.47 3.47 10.46
C PRO A 108 18.72 4.68 11.37
N GLY A 109 19.96 5.18 11.47
CA GLY A 109 20.26 6.36 12.28
C GLY A 109 19.63 7.64 11.76
N ARG A 110 19.62 7.85 10.44
CA ARG A 110 18.94 9.01 9.82
C ARG A 110 17.43 8.88 9.92
N PHE A 111 16.91 7.66 9.78
CA PHE A 111 15.49 7.40 9.96
C PHE A 111 15.03 7.66 11.40
N ALA A 112 15.79 7.24 12.42
CA ALA A 112 15.46 7.54 13.81
C ALA A 112 15.40 9.06 14.05
N SER A 113 16.37 9.81 13.51
CA SER A 113 16.36 11.28 13.54
C SER A 113 15.14 11.87 12.85
N TYR A 114 14.74 11.29 11.71
CA TYR A 114 13.56 11.69 10.95
C TYR A 114 12.24 11.36 11.66
N ALA A 115 12.16 10.21 12.33
CA ALA A 115 10.99 9.77 13.07
C ALA A 115 10.79 10.62 14.33
N VAL A 116 11.87 10.93 15.05
CA VAL A 116 11.83 11.90 16.15
C VAL A 116 11.38 13.26 15.62
N TYR A 117 11.90 13.75 14.49
CA TYR A 117 11.40 14.98 13.88
C TYR A 117 9.90 14.90 13.49
N ALA A 118 9.42 13.73 13.05
CA ALA A 118 8.03 13.55 12.61
C ALA A 118 7.01 13.53 13.76
N PHE A 119 7.37 12.90 14.88
CA PHE A 119 6.49 12.62 16.00
C PHE A 119 6.93 13.29 17.31
N SER A 120 7.94 14.17 17.29
CA SER A 120 8.24 15.03 18.44
C SER A 120 7.17 16.10 18.55
N SER A 121 6.14 15.79 19.31
CA SER A 121 5.17 16.77 19.76
C SER A 121 5.38 17.05 21.26
N THR A 122 5.01 18.25 21.68
CA THR A 122 5.04 18.67 23.09
C THR A 122 3.80 18.19 23.88
N SER A 123 2.82 17.55 23.23
CA SER A 123 1.58 17.13 23.88
C SER A 123 1.55 15.62 24.15
N GLU A 124 1.24 15.24 25.40
CA GLU A 124 1.21 13.85 25.89
C GLU A 124 0.16 12.95 25.18
N TRP A 125 -0.82 13.54 24.50
CA TRP A 125 -1.88 12.82 23.78
C TRP A 125 -1.69 12.97 22.28
N ASP A 126 -0.66 12.31 21.73
CA ASP A 126 -0.29 12.46 20.34
C ASP A 126 -1.26 11.74 19.39
N LEU A 127 -2.36 12.44 19.08
CA LEU A 127 -3.15 12.21 17.87
C LEU A 127 -2.27 12.19 16.61
N ASP A 128 -1.02 12.65 16.67
CA ASP A 128 -0.03 12.60 15.60
C ASP A 128 0.12 11.20 14.95
N PHE A 129 -0.02 10.11 15.71
CA PHE A 129 -0.01 8.74 15.16
C PHE A 129 -1.31 8.34 14.42
N PHE A 130 -2.37 9.13 14.55
CA PHE A 130 -3.62 8.97 13.80
C PHE A 130 -3.69 9.92 12.60
N VAL A 131 -3.17 11.14 12.74
CA VAL A 131 -3.28 12.21 11.73
C VAL A 131 -2.73 11.79 10.38
N TRP A 132 -1.59 11.08 10.36
CA TRP A 132 -0.96 10.64 9.10
C TRP A 132 -1.84 9.69 8.27
N GLN A 133 -2.80 9.02 8.91
CA GLN A 133 -3.67 8.04 8.27
C GLN A 133 -4.88 8.69 7.59
N MET A 134 -5.21 9.94 7.95
CA MET A 134 -6.39 10.63 7.43
C MET A 134 -6.47 10.68 5.90
N PRO A 135 -5.40 10.98 5.16
CA PRO A 135 -5.39 10.87 3.69
C PRO A 135 -5.75 9.48 3.18
N SER A 136 -5.16 8.44 3.77
CA SER A 136 -5.41 7.05 3.38
C SER A 136 -6.85 6.60 3.69
N VAL A 137 -7.37 6.99 4.84
CA VAL A 137 -8.76 6.72 5.27
C VAL A 137 -9.74 7.40 4.31
N ALA A 138 -9.57 8.71 4.06
CA ALA A 138 -10.41 9.47 3.14
C ALA A 138 -10.37 8.87 1.72
N LEU A 139 -9.18 8.52 1.25
CA LEU A 139 -9.01 7.88 -0.05
C LEU A 139 -9.68 6.50 -0.11
N THR A 140 -9.60 5.71 0.95
CA THR A 140 -10.25 4.40 1.03
C THR A 140 -11.77 4.52 0.98
N LEU A 141 -12.34 5.50 1.69
CA LEU A 141 -13.76 5.81 1.61
C LEU A 141 -14.16 6.30 0.21
N ALA A 142 -13.36 7.16 -0.42
CA ALA A 142 -13.59 7.64 -1.78
C ALA A 142 -13.54 6.51 -2.81
N LYS A 143 -12.54 5.62 -2.73
CA LYS A 143 -12.39 4.41 -3.56
C LYS A 143 -13.62 3.50 -3.42
N LEU A 144 -14.06 3.27 -2.18
CA LEU A 144 -15.23 2.43 -1.88
C LEU A 144 -16.53 3.05 -2.40
N TRP A 145 -16.72 4.36 -2.22
CA TRP A 145 -17.87 5.10 -2.75
C TRP A 145 -17.92 5.04 -4.28
N TYR A 146 -16.78 5.28 -4.93
CA TYR A 146 -16.63 5.21 -6.38
C TYR A 146 -17.01 3.83 -6.92
N ARG A 147 -16.47 2.75 -6.33
CA ARG A 147 -16.84 1.38 -6.71
C ARG A 147 -18.33 1.10 -6.50
N ARG A 148 -18.90 1.54 -5.38
CA ARG A 148 -20.33 1.34 -5.09
C ARG A 148 -21.21 2.00 -6.14
N ARG A 149 -20.81 3.19 -6.63
CA ARG A 149 -21.52 3.91 -7.69
C ARG A 149 -21.47 3.17 -9.04
N HIS A 150 -20.36 2.54 -9.37
CA HIS A 150 -20.15 1.92 -10.70
C HIS A 150 -20.47 0.41 -10.77
N LEU A 151 -20.28 -0.34 -9.69
CA LEU A 151 -20.50 -1.80 -9.64
C LEU A 151 -21.79 -2.19 -8.91
N GLY A 152 -22.40 -1.25 -8.18
CA GLY A 152 -23.57 -1.47 -7.36
C GLY A 152 -23.25 -2.04 -5.98
N THR A 153 -24.22 -1.94 -5.06
CA THR A 153 -24.07 -2.33 -3.65
C THR A 153 -23.78 -3.82 -3.46
N LYS A 154 -24.42 -4.69 -4.24
CA LYS A 154 -24.31 -6.16 -4.10
C LYS A 154 -22.91 -6.70 -4.38
N LYS A 155 -22.12 -6.02 -5.21
CA LYS A 155 -20.75 -6.43 -5.57
C LYS A 155 -19.68 -5.80 -4.66
N CYS A 156 -20.07 -4.90 -3.78
CA CYS A 156 -19.15 -4.20 -2.87
C CYS A 156 -19.27 -4.79 -1.47
N CYS A 157 -18.17 -5.30 -0.93
CA CYS A 157 -18.05 -5.75 0.46
C CYS A 157 -18.01 -4.57 1.46
N THR A 158 -18.86 -3.54 1.27
CA THR A 158 -18.78 -2.25 1.96
C THR A 158 -18.77 -2.41 3.48
N THR A 159 -19.70 -3.19 4.04
CA THR A 159 -19.76 -3.41 5.49
C THR A 159 -18.47 -4.06 6.02
N ARG A 160 -17.93 -5.05 5.32
CA ARG A 160 -16.68 -5.72 5.72
C ARG A 160 -15.49 -4.76 5.65
N VAL A 161 -15.40 -3.93 4.61
CA VAL A 161 -14.35 -2.91 4.49
C VAL A 161 -14.46 -1.88 5.62
N LEU A 162 -15.68 -1.40 5.91
CA LEU A 162 -15.90 -0.44 6.99
C LEU A 162 -15.58 -1.01 8.37
N LEU A 163 -15.79 -2.32 8.59
CA LEU A 163 -15.39 -3.00 9.83
C LEU A 163 -13.87 -3.22 9.93
N MET A 164 -13.20 -3.42 8.79
CA MET A 164 -11.73 -3.58 8.76
C MET A 164 -10.98 -2.26 8.90
N LEU A 165 -11.61 -1.14 8.57
CA LEU A 165 -10.98 0.17 8.57
C LEU A 165 -10.55 0.64 9.99
N PRO A 166 -11.37 0.54 11.05
CA PRO A 166 -10.92 0.80 12.42
C PRO A 166 -9.77 -0.11 12.85
N LEU A 167 -9.84 -1.40 12.50
CA LEU A 167 -8.76 -2.36 12.80
C LEU A 167 -7.46 -1.96 12.10
N GLN A 168 -7.52 -1.55 10.84
CA GLN A 168 -6.37 -1.02 10.11
C GLN A 168 -5.79 0.21 10.80
N ILE A 169 -6.67 1.15 11.22
CA ILE A 169 -6.23 2.39 11.85
C ILE A 169 -5.48 2.13 13.15
N LEU A 170 -6.00 1.23 13.98
CA LEU A 170 -5.37 0.83 15.24
C LEU A 170 -4.05 0.11 15.01
N LEU A 171 -4.01 -0.87 14.11
CA LEU A 171 -2.79 -1.61 13.78
C LEU A 171 -1.70 -0.69 13.22
N ARG A 172 -2.07 0.25 12.34
CA ARG A 172 -1.14 1.24 11.78
C ARG A 172 -0.63 2.22 12.82
N ALA A 173 -1.50 2.70 13.72
CA ALA A 173 -1.09 3.58 14.81
C ALA A 173 -0.11 2.86 15.75
N TYR A 174 -0.45 1.64 16.16
CA TYR A 174 0.40 0.79 16.98
C TYR A 174 1.74 0.49 16.30
N LEU A 175 1.73 0.07 15.04
CA LEU A 175 2.97 -0.19 14.30
C LEU A 175 3.81 1.08 14.13
N SER A 176 3.18 2.24 13.98
CA SER A 176 3.90 3.50 13.81
C SER A 176 4.58 4.01 15.08
N SER A 177 4.14 3.61 16.28
CA SER A 177 4.82 3.99 17.54
C SER A 177 6.25 3.45 17.59
N PHE A 178 6.50 2.29 16.98
CA PHE A 178 7.84 1.70 16.85
C PHE A 178 8.81 2.49 15.96
N SER A 179 8.36 3.58 15.31
CA SER A 179 9.27 4.51 14.66
C SER A 179 10.09 5.32 15.66
N VAL A 180 9.57 5.49 16.89
CA VAL A 180 10.19 6.26 17.98
C VAL A 180 10.56 5.35 19.16
N MET A 181 9.73 4.35 19.47
CA MET A 181 9.94 3.41 20.57
C MET A 181 10.46 2.08 20.04
N ILE A 182 11.77 1.86 20.06
CA ILE A 182 12.37 0.60 19.57
C ILE A 182 12.06 -0.51 20.57
N PRO A 183 11.74 -1.75 20.11
CA PRO A 183 11.60 -2.90 21.00
C PRO A 183 12.86 -3.12 21.86
N GLU A 184 12.69 -3.14 23.17
CA GLU A 184 13.76 -3.35 24.15
C GLU A 184 13.96 -4.84 24.48
N CYS A 185 12.91 -5.65 24.28
CA CYS A 185 12.93 -7.08 24.55
C CYS A 185 12.40 -7.93 23.37
N GLY A 186 12.67 -9.24 23.42
CA GLY A 186 12.26 -10.17 22.36
C GLY A 186 10.74 -10.31 22.21
N GLU A 187 9.98 -10.09 23.29
CA GLU A 187 8.51 -10.16 23.27
C GLU A 187 7.90 -9.01 22.47
N GLU A 188 8.35 -7.78 22.73
CA GLU A 188 7.94 -6.58 21.96
C GLU A 188 8.31 -6.71 20.48
N LEU A 189 9.47 -7.28 20.18
CA LEU A 189 9.91 -7.52 18.82
C LEU A 189 8.98 -8.49 18.09
N LEU A 190 8.61 -9.58 18.76
CA LEU A 190 7.65 -10.55 18.24
C LEU A 190 6.29 -9.90 18.01
N GLU A 191 5.82 -9.10 18.96
CA GLU A 191 4.56 -8.36 18.86
C GLU A 191 4.55 -7.38 17.67
N ALA A 192 5.66 -6.67 17.45
CA ALA A 192 5.82 -5.76 16.32
C ALA A 192 5.79 -6.51 14.97
N ILE A 193 6.43 -7.69 14.88
CA ILE A 193 6.41 -8.54 13.69
C ILE A 193 4.99 -9.04 13.40
N VAL A 194 4.29 -9.54 14.42
CA VAL A 194 2.90 -10.01 14.30
C VAL A 194 1.99 -8.86 13.86
N SER A 195 2.14 -7.69 14.46
CA SER A 195 1.37 -6.49 14.14
C SER A 195 1.62 -6.01 12.71
N ALA A 196 2.87 -6.01 12.25
CA ALA A 196 3.22 -5.70 10.86
C ALA A 196 2.59 -6.70 9.87
N GLY A 197 2.58 -7.99 10.20
CA GLY A 197 1.93 -9.03 9.40
C GLY A 197 0.41 -8.86 9.33
N LEU A 198 -0.23 -8.57 10.46
CA LEU A 198 -1.67 -8.29 10.54
C LEU A 198 -2.04 -7.03 9.76
N GLU A 199 -1.28 -5.95 9.92
CA GLU A 199 -1.48 -4.70 9.19
C GLU A 199 -1.39 -4.94 7.68
N ALA A 200 -0.36 -5.65 7.21
CA ALA A 200 -0.20 -5.99 5.81
C ALA A 200 -1.38 -6.83 5.28
N GLY A 201 -1.86 -7.79 6.07
CA GLY A 201 -3.02 -8.62 5.73
C GLY A 201 -4.32 -7.81 5.60
N VAL A 202 -4.59 -6.93 6.57
CA VAL A 202 -5.77 -6.05 6.58
C VAL A 202 -5.69 -5.04 5.44
N SER A 203 -4.54 -4.40 5.24
CA SER A 203 -4.29 -3.48 4.12
C SER A 203 -4.50 -4.17 2.78
N ALA A 204 -3.94 -5.37 2.56
CA ALA A 204 -4.15 -6.13 1.33
C ALA A 204 -5.63 -6.49 1.11
N TYR A 205 -6.35 -6.84 2.16
CA TYR A 205 -7.78 -7.10 2.08
C TYR A 205 -8.57 -5.84 1.69
N ILE A 206 -8.32 -4.71 2.34
CA ILE A 206 -8.98 -3.43 2.05
C ILE A 206 -8.68 -2.99 0.62
N ILE A 207 -7.42 -3.01 0.20
CA ILE A 207 -7.01 -2.64 -1.16
C ILE A 207 -7.70 -3.52 -2.20
N ARG A 208 -7.72 -4.84 -2.00
CA ARG A 208 -8.39 -5.76 -2.94
C ARG A 208 -9.88 -5.46 -3.10
N ASN A 209 -10.56 -5.11 -2.00
CA ASN A 209 -11.99 -4.85 -1.99
C ASN A 209 -12.36 -3.39 -2.33
N THR A 210 -11.40 -2.47 -2.31
CA THR A 210 -11.62 -1.04 -2.60
C THR A 210 -10.93 -0.55 -3.87
N SER A 211 -9.99 -1.31 -4.46
CA SER A 211 -9.22 -0.85 -5.62
C SER A 211 -10.16 -0.39 -6.75
N PRO A 212 -10.05 0.88 -7.20
CA PRO A 212 -10.87 1.41 -8.27
C PRO A 212 -10.34 0.97 -9.64
N PHE A 213 -9.24 0.21 -9.68
CA PHE A 213 -8.62 -0.25 -10.89
C PHE A 213 -8.98 -1.71 -11.16
N VAL A 214 -9.28 -2.01 -12.41
CA VAL A 214 -9.45 -3.36 -12.93
C VAL A 214 -8.61 -3.45 -14.19
N GLU A 215 -7.80 -4.49 -14.29
CA GLU A 215 -7.08 -4.78 -15.51
C GLU A 215 -7.97 -5.59 -16.45
N GLU A 216 -8.10 -5.14 -17.70
CA GLU A 216 -8.83 -5.82 -18.76
C GLU A 216 -8.02 -5.70 -20.04
N ASN A 217 -7.80 -6.80 -20.76
CA ASN A 217 -6.99 -6.85 -21.98
C ASN A 217 -5.57 -6.25 -21.81
N ASN A 218 -4.87 -6.61 -20.73
CA ASN A 218 -3.54 -6.09 -20.33
C ASN A 218 -3.48 -4.56 -20.16
N LYS A 219 -4.63 -3.89 -20.01
CA LYS A 219 -4.70 -2.46 -19.74
C LYS A 219 -5.34 -2.23 -18.38
N LEU A 220 -4.67 -1.46 -17.54
CA LEU A 220 -5.24 -1.00 -16.29
C LEU A 220 -6.31 0.06 -16.59
N ARG A 221 -7.54 -0.17 -16.12
CA ARG A 221 -8.68 0.73 -16.33
C ARG A 221 -9.34 1.07 -15.02
N LEU A 222 -9.92 2.27 -14.95
CA LEU A 222 -10.75 2.67 -13.82
C LEU A 222 -12.12 1.98 -13.93
N VAL A 223 -12.64 1.47 -12.82
CA VAL A 223 -13.96 0.85 -12.75
C VAL A 223 -15.01 1.84 -13.29
N GLY A 224 -15.79 1.43 -14.29
CA GLY A 224 -16.81 2.29 -14.91
C GLY A 224 -16.45 2.81 -16.31
N THR A 225 -15.17 2.97 -16.66
CA THR A 225 -14.77 3.33 -18.04
C THR A 225 -14.94 2.16 -19.02
N LEU A 226 -15.12 0.94 -18.49
CA LEU A 226 -15.43 -0.28 -19.23
C LEU A 226 -16.67 -0.14 -20.13
N LYS A 227 -17.69 0.63 -19.70
CA LYS A 227 -18.93 0.80 -20.49
C LYS A 227 -18.77 1.68 -21.73
N HIS A 228 -17.81 2.61 -21.74
CA HIS A 228 -17.71 3.56 -22.86
C HIS A 228 -17.10 2.94 -24.11
N HIS A 229 -16.25 1.91 -23.98
CA HIS A 229 -15.63 1.29 -25.14
C HIS A 229 -16.51 0.25 -25.85
N SER A 230 -17.45 -0.39 -25.16
CA SER A 230 -18.35 -1.36 -25.82
C SER A 230 -19.45 -0.68 -26.65
N ILE A 231 -19.85 0.54 -26.31
CA ILE A 231 -20.86 1.28 -27.08
C ILE A 231 -20.28 1.78 -28.41
N GLY A 232 -19.02 2.23 -28.43
CA GLY A 232 -18.36 2.66 -29.67
C GLY A 232 -18.02 1.53 -30.63
N SER A 233 -17.68 0.34 -30.11
CA SER A 233 -17.33 -0.80 -30.96
C SER A 233 -18.53 -1.41 -31.68
N GLN A 234 -19.75 -1.29 -31.13
CA GLN A 234 -20.96 -1.77 -31.79
C GLN A 234 -21.61 -0.74 -32.72
N ALA A 235 -21.29 0.55 -32.56
CA ALA A 235 -21.76 1.57 -33.50
C ALA A 235 -21.08 1.44 -34.87
N GLY A 236 -19.78 1.10 -34.90
CA GLY A 236 -19.05 0.90 -36.16
C GLY A 236 -19.48 -0.34 -36.95
N GLU A 237 -19.84 -1.44 -36.28
CA GLU A 237 -20.27 -2.66 -36.99
C GLU A 237 -21.70 -2.57 -37.57
N ARG A 238 -22.55 -1.64 -37.08
CA ARG A 238 -23.90 -1.46 -37.64
C ARG A 238 -23.94 -0.54 -38.86
N GLU A 239 -23.00 0.38 -39.03
CA GLU A 239 -22.96 1.20 -40.25
C GLU A 239 -22.42 0.44 -41.47
N ASP A 240 -21.52 -0.53 -41.28
CA ASP A 240 -21.00 -1.34 -42.39
C ASP A 240 -21.96 -2.45 -42.84
N ALA A 241 -22.84 -2.94 -41.95
CA ALA A 241 -23.84 -3.95 -42.32
C ALA A 241 -24.96 -3.37 -43.20
N ASN A 242 -25.24 -2.06 -43.10
CA ASN A 242 -26.37 -1.45 -43.80
C ASN A 242 -26.03 -0.88 -45.19
N LYS A 243 -24.77 -0.97 -45.63
CA LYS A 243 -24.33 -0.55 -46.98
C LYS A 243 -24.13 -1.69 -47.97
N LYS A 244 -24.48 -2.93 -47.61
CA LYS A 244 -24.40 -4.10 -48.51
C LYS A 244 -25.75 -4.71 -48.87
N GLN A 245 -26.84 -3.99 -48.65
CA GLN A 245 -28.18 -4.36 -49.12
C GLN A 245 -28.87 -3.17 -49.79
N GLU A 246 -28.23 -2.62 -50.81
CA GLU A 246 -28.88 -1.92 -51.94
C GLU A 246 -28.23 -2.43 -53.22
#